data_AF-A0A816AR86-F1
#
_entry.id   AF-A0A816AR86-F1
#
_cell.length_a   1.000
_cell.length_b   1.000
_cell.length_c   1.000
_cell.angle_alpha   90.00
_cell.angle_beta   90.00
_cell.angle_gamma   90.00
#
_symmetry.space_group_name_H-M   'P 1'
#
loop_
_entity.id
_entity.type
_entity.pdbx_description
1 polymer ?
#
loop_
_entity_poly.entity_id
_entity_poly.type
_entity_poly.pdbx_seq_one_letter_code
_entity_poly.pdbx_strand_id
1 'polypeptide(L)'
;MPMSTNFSSLDLTLDDWSLINNITHAYDICGLNYDKTRINNYSLTDSTLTDFLNDEQQMYRSLILFYNQIPGFKQLNIEDKILLIKCNITHLIHLHHILKDNFIENPKIGLHMSKWIDSDFHKQMSKTRHSYDYFIEYPIVLKLALIPLMLTINLSRLPFDQLSLELNDKNLIIQYQSLYITLLWKYLNVIYDEKDAIKAVQILIFQLLRYQLLMYEMENIIKKQTNSNQFNPLTKSVLRLN
;
A
#
# COMPACT_ATOMS: atom_id res chain seq x y z
N MET A 1 23.84 -31.83 -6.82
CA MET A 1 22.45 -32.28 -6.59
C MET A 1 21.54 -31.09 -6.80
N PRO A 2 20.71 -31.04 -7.85
CA PRO A 2 19.63 -30.06 -7.92
C PRO A 2 18.47 -30.59 -7.07
N MET A 3 18.08 -29.86 -6.03
CA MET A 3 16.75 -30.03 -5.45
C MET A 3 15.75 -29.45 -6.45
N SER A 4 15.12 -30.32 -7.23
CA SER A 4 13.87 -30.00 -7.90
C SER A 4 12.79 -29.89 -6.83
N THR A 5 12.53 -28.67 -6.34
CA THR A 5 11.29 -28.41 -5.62
C THR A 5 10.16 -28.49 -6.63
N ASN A 6 9.47 -29.64 -6.67
CA ASN A 6 8.24 -29.80 -7.41
C ASN A 6 7.21 -28.79 -6.86
N PHE A 7 7.03 -27.67 -7.56
CA PHE A 7 5.94 -26.72 -7.31
C PHE A 7 4.57 -27.24 -7.81
N SER A 8 4.49 -28.52 -8.20
CA SER A 8 3.32 -29.16 -8.83
C SER A 8 2.13 -29.41 -7.90
N SER A 9 2.01 -28.69 -6.77
CA SER A 9 0.86 -28.79 -5.85
C SER A 9 0.26 -27.42 -5.46
N LEU A 10 0.53 -26.37 -6.22
CA LEU A 10 0.07 -24.99 -5.97
C LEU A 10 -1.21 -24.60 -6.73
N ASP A 11 -2.08 -25.57 -7.03
CA ASP A 11 -3.38 -25.25 -7.62
C ASP A 11 -4.26 -24.47 -6.62
N LEU A 12 -5.00 -23.49 -7.11
CA LEU A 12 -6.00 -22.78 -6.33
C LEU A 12 -7.16 -23.73 -5.99
N THR A 13 -7.41 -23.91 -4.70
CA THR A 13 -8.59 -24.64 -4.20
C THR A 13 -9.86 -23.78 -4.31
N LEU A 14 -11.03 -24.38 -4.10
CA LEU A 14 -12.30 -23.63 -4.02
C LEU A 14 -12.28 -22.58 -2.90
N ASP A 15 -11.65 -22.91 -1.77
CA ASP A 15 -11.50 -21.98 -0.65
C ASP A 15 -10.57 -20.81 -1.01
N ASP A 16 -9.47 -21.08 -1.73
CA ASP A 16 -8.58 -20.03 -2.23
C ASP A 16 -9.34 -19.06 -3.15
N TRP A 17 -10.15 -19.57 -4.08
CA TRP A 17 -10.98 -18.75 -4.97
C TRP A 17 -12.04 -17.95 -4.22
N SER A 18 -12.72 -18.56 -3.24
CA SER A 18 -13.66 -17.88 -2.36
C SER A 18 -12.99 -16.72 -1.63
N LEU A 19 -11.79 -16.94 -1.11
CA LEU A 19 -11.00 -15.92 -0.42
C LEU A 19 -10.59 -14.77 -1.36
N ILE A 20 -10.12 -15.08 -2.58
CA ILE A 20 -9.79 -14.07 -3.60
C ILE A 20 -11.01 -13.22 -3.98
N ASN A 21 -12.17 -13.86 -4.18
CA ASN A 21 -13.41 -13.17 -4.51
C ASN A 21 -13.85 -12.25 -3.36
N ASN A 22 -13.75 -12.72 -2.11
CA ASN A 22 -14.07 -11.91 -0.94
C ASN A 22 -13.13 -10.71 -0.79
N ILE A 23 -11.82 -10.88 -1.05
CA ILE A 23 -10.84 -9.77 -1.05
C ILE A 23 -11.19 -8.75 -2.13
N THR A 24 -11.50 -9.23 -3.34
CA THR A 24 -11.88 -8.37 -4.48
C THR A 24 -13.12 -7.56 -4.13
N HIS A 25 -14.17 -8.22 -3.65
CA HIS A 25 -15.42 -7.60 -3.27
C HIS A 25 -15.25 -6.58 -2.14
N ALA A 26 -14.49 -6.93 -1.10
CA ALA A 26 -14.17 -6.02 0.00
C ALA A 26 -13.42 -4.78 -0.49
N TYR A 27 -12.47 -4.94 -1.40
CA TYR A 27 -11.74 -3.82 -1.97
C TYR A 27 -12.64 -2.91 -2.81
N ASP A 28 -13.51 -3.50 -3.63
CA ASP A 28 -14.37 -2.73 -4.53
C ASP A 28 -15.44 -1.94 -3.75
N ILE A 29 -15.96 -2.49 -2.65
CA ILE A 29 -16.92 -1.79 -1.78
C ILE A 29 -16.24 -0.75 -0.88
N CYS A 30 -15.12 -1.10 -0.26
CA CYS A 30 -14.52 -0.26 0.79
C CYS A 30 -13.35 0.58 0.29
N GLY A 31 -12.47 -0.01 -0.51
CA GLY A 31 -11.28 0.65 -1.05
C GLY A 31 -11.63 1.72 -2.07
N LEU A 32 -12.60 1.47 -2.96
CA LEU A 32 -12.98 2.44 -4.01
C LEU A 32 -14.02 3.48 -3.55
N ASN A 33 -14.44 3.47 -2.29
CA ASN A 33 -15.46 4.37 -1.76
C ASN A 33 -14.89 5.76 -1.41
N TYR A 34 -14.60 6.55 -2.44
CA TYR A 34 -14.14 7.92 -2.30
C TYR A 34 -14.74 8.85 -3.35
N ASP A 35 -14.75 10.14 -3.03
CA ASP A 35 -15.24 11.18 -3.93
C ASP A 35 -14.17 11.57 -4.97
N LYS A 36 -14.38 11.17 -6.23
CA LYS A 36 -13.51 11.48 -7.39
C LYS A 36 -13.41 12.96 -7.73
N THR A 37 -14.34 13.80 -7.27
CA THR A 37 -14.39 15.21 -7.66
C THR A 37 -13.29 16.05 -7.02
N ARG A 38 -12.68 15.59 -5.92
CA ARG A 38 -11.74 16.38 -5.12
C ARG A 38 -10.41 16.70 -5.80
N ILE A 39 -9.90 15.84 -6.68
CA ILE A 39 -8.62 16.11 -7.38
C ILE A 39 -8.75 17.30 -8.34
N ASN A 40 -9.97 17.63 -8.78
CA ASN A 40 -10.22 18.83 -9.58
C ASN A 40 -10.18 20.12 -8.76
N ASN A 41 -10.11 20.04 -7.42
CA ASN A 41 -10.11 21.20 -6.53
C ASN A 41 -8.71 21.79 -6.32
N TYR A 42 -7.64 21.11 -6.73
CA TYR A 42 -6.30 21.70 -6.67
C TYR A 42 -6.14 22.74 -7.77
N SER A 43 -6.11 24.03 -7.38
CA SER A 43 -5.71 25.10 -8.27
C SER A 43 -4.21 24.97 -8.55
N LEU A 44 -3.78 25.20 -9.80
CA LEU A 44 -2.37 25.11 -10.20
C LEU A 44 -1.43 26.05 -9.42
N THR A 45 -2.00 27.03 -8.70
CA THR A 45 -1.29 28.14 -8.06
C THR A 45 -1.31 28.13 -6.53
N ASP A 46 -2.33 27.56 -5.88
CA ASP A 46 -2.55 27.82 -4.45
C ASP A 46 -2.56 26.58 -3.55
N SER A 47 -2.61 25.37 -4.13
CA SER A 47 -2.60 24.15 -3.33
C SER A 47 -1.22 23.88 -2.72
N THR A 48 -1.17 23.54 -1.43
CA THR A 48 0.04 23.17 -0.71
C THR A 48 0.19 21.65 -0.55
N LEU A 49 1.40 21.19 -0.19
CA LEU A 49 1.63 19.79 0.20
C LEU A 49 0.75 19.37 1.38
N THR A 50 0.51 20.28 2.33
CA THR A 50 -0.35 20.03 3.49
C THR A 50 -1.80 19.80 3.07
N ASP A 51 -2.34 20.59 2.13
CA ASP A 51 -3.70 20.41 1.61
C ASP A 51 -3.84 19.03 0.97
N PHE A 52 -2.87 18.64 0.15
CA PHE A 52 -2.82 17.32 -0.47
C PHE A 52 -2.82 16.19 0.56
N LEU A 53 -1.94 16.25 1.56
CA LEU A 53 -1.84 15.21 2.60
C LEU A 53 -3.10 15.16 3.51
N ASN A 54 -3.79 16.28 3.69
CA ASN A 54 -5.06 16.31 4.40
C ASN A 54 -6.20 15.67 3.61
N ASP A 55 -6.21 15.83 2.29
CA ASP A 55 -7.17 15.16 1.42
C ASP A 55 -6.91 13.64 1.30
N GLU A 56 -5.65 13.22 1.39
CA GLU A 56 -5.26 11.81 1.48
C GLU A 56 -5.89 11.07 2.68
N GLN A 57 -6.41 11.80 3.67
CA GLN A 57 -7.17 11.22 4.78
C GLN A 57 -8.31 10.30 4.31
N GLN A 58 -8.97 10.62 3.20
CA GLN A 58 -10.05 9.78 2.67
C GLN A 58 -9.53 8.48 2.08
N MET A 59 -8.35 8.52 1.46
CA MET A 59 -7.67 7.31 0.95
C MET A 59 -7.27 6.41 2.12
N TYR A 60 -6.73 6.98 3.21
CA TYR A 60 -6.43 6.22 4.43
C TYR A 60 -7.68 5.58 5.02
N ARG A 61 -8.80 6.31 5.10
CA ARG A 61 -10.07 5.76 5.60
C ARG A 61 -10.57 4.60 4.75
N SER A 62 -10.53 4.73 3.43
CA SER A 62 -10.97 3.70 2.49
C SER A 62 -10.15 2.42 2.64
N LEU A 63 -8.83 2.55 2.75
CA LEU A 63 -7.95 1.42 3.07
C LEU A 63 -8.23 0.79 4.44
N ILE A 64 -8.43 1.59 5.48
CA ILE A 64 -8.78 1.07 6.82
C ILE A 64 -10.09 0.27 6.78
N LEU A 65 -11.11 0.78 6.07
CA LEU A 65 -12.37 0.06 5.88
C LEU A 65 -12.16 -1.27 5.14
N PHE A 66 -11.35 -1.27 4.07
CA PHE A 66 -10.97 -2.49 3.37
C PHE A 66 -10.30 -3.51 4.30
N TYR A 67 -9.26 -3.11 5.05
CA TYR A 67 -8.57 -4.02 5.97
C TYR A 67 -9.47 -4.57 7.07
N ASN A 68 -10.46 -3.81 7.54
CA ASN A 68 -11.45 -4.29 8.50
C ASN A 68 -12.37 -5.40 7.96
N GLN A 69 -12.46 -5.58 6.64
CA GLN A 69 -13.15 -6.72 6.02
C GLN A 69 -12.27 -7.95 5.87
N ILE A 70 -10.95 -7.82 5.98
CA ILE A 70 -10.01 -8.93 5.80
C ILE A 70 -9.97 -9.77 7.08
N PRO A 71 -10.30 -11.08 7.04
CA PRO A 71 -10.38 -11.92 8.23
C PRO A 71 -9.15 -11.85 9.13
N GLY A 72 -7.94 -11.93 8.55
CA GLY A 72 -6.70 -11.90 9.30
C GLY A 72 -6.44 -10.60 10.04
N PHE A 73 -6.83 -9.46 9.46
CA PHE A 73 -6.70 -8.16 10.11
C PHE A 73 -7.85 -7.91 11.09
N LYS A 74 -9.08 -8.30 10.74
CA LYS A 74 -10.29 -8.15 11.56
C LYS A 74 -10.17 -8.82 12.92
N GLN A 75 -9.45 -9.94 13.03
CA GLN A 75 -9.30 -10.70 14.26
C GLN A 75 -8.25 -10.15 15.23
N LEU A 76 -7.37 -9.25 14.78
CA LEU A 76 -6.34 -8.66 15.64
C LEU A 76 -6.96 -7.78 16.74
N ASN A 77 -6.27 -7.66 17.88
CA ASN A 77 -6.62 -6.67 18.90
C ASN A 77 -6.49 -5.23 18.35
N ILE A 78 -7.13 -4.28 19.01
CA ILE A 78 -7.22 -2.90 18.50
C ILE A 78 -5.87 -2.19 18.51
N GLU A 79 -5.02 -2.48 19.51
CA GLU A 79 -3.68 -1.91 19.61
C GLU A 79 -2.81 -2.32 18.41
N ASP A 80 -2.79 -3.61 18.08
CA ASP A 80 -2.02 -4.15 16.94
C ASP A 80 -2.53 -3.62 15.61
N LYS A 81 -3.86 -3.50 15.43
CA LYS A 81 -4.46 -2.87 14.24
C LYS A 81 -3.97 -1.44 14.06
N ILE A 82 -4.02 -0.63 15.13
CA ILE A 82 -3.58 0.76 15.12
C ILE A 82 -2.08 0.84 14.79
N LEU A 83 -1.27 -0.04 15.38
CA LEU A 83 0.17 -0.08 15.15
C LEU A 83 0.49 -0.41 13.69
N LEU A 84 -0.10 -1.48 13.13
CA LEU A 84 0.09 -1.86 11.73
C LEU A 84 -0.36 -0.74 10.78
N ILE A 85 -1.50 -0.10 11.04
CA ILE A 85 -1.97 1.05 10.24
C ILE A 85 -0.93 2.18 10.27
N LYS A 86 -0.48 2.61 11.44
CA LYS A 86 0.52 3.69 11.57
C LYS A 86 1.83 3.36 10.89
N CYS A 87 2.26 2.10 10.96
CA CYS A 87 3.52 1.67 10.38
C CYS A 87 3.46 1.52 8.85
N ASN A 88 2.32 1.18 8.28
CA ASN A 88 2.28 0.68 6.91
C ASN A 88 1.41 1.52 5.96
N ILE A 89 0.36 2.20 6.45
CA ILE A 89 -0.68 2.75 5.55
C ILE A 89 -0.15 3.82 4.57
N THR A 90 0.76 4.69 5.02
CA THR A 90 1.37 5.72 4.18
C THR A 90 2.22 5.12 3.06
N HIS A 91 2.81 3.96 3.31
CA HIS A 91 3.65 3.24 2.36
C HIS A 91 2.81 2.46 1.36
N LEU A 92 1.58 2.09 1.70
CA LEU A 92 0.68 1.31 0.85
C LEU A 92 -0.28 2.17 0.02
N ILE A 93 -0.32 3.48 0.31
CA ILE A 93 -1.23 4.41 -0.37
C ILE A 93 -0.99 4.51 -1.88
N HIS A 94 0.25 4.30 -2.36
CA HIS A 94 0.52 4.33 -3.81
C HIS A 94 -0.11 3.17 -4.57
N LEU A 95 -0.04 1.95 -4.04
CA LEU A 95 -0.71 0.79 -4.64
C LEU A 95 -2.21 1.04 -4.69
N HIS A 96 -2.73 1.66 -3.64
CA HIS A 96 -4.12 2.08 -3.62
C HIS A 96 -4.44 3.10 -4.71
N HIS A 97 -3.64 4.16 -4.87
CA HIS A 97 -3.82 5.14 -5.97
C HIS A 97 -3.72 4.49 -7.36
N ILE A 98 -2.79 3.57 -7.58
CA ILE A 98 -2.66 2.83 -8.85
C ILE A 98 -3.95 2.08 -9.17
N LEU A 99 -4.45 1.29 -8.21
CA LEU A 99 -5.67 0.51 -8.37
C LEU A 99 -6.91 1.40 -8.59
N LYS A 100 -7.02 2.45 -7.77
CA LYS A 100 -8.11 3.41 -7.75
C LYS A 100 -8.21 4.19 -9.06
N ASP A 101 -7.09 4.66 -9.58
CA ASP A 101 -7.02 5.42 -10.83
C ASP A 101 -6.93 4.52 -12.05
N ASN A 102 -7.10 3.20 -11.88
CA ASN A 102 -7.02 2.20 -12.94
C ASN A 102 -5.73 2.32 -13.77
N PHE A 103 -4.59 2.44 -13.08
CA PHE A 103 -3.24 2.59 -13.65
C PHE A 103 -3.03 3.89 -14.45
N ILE A 104 -3.99 4.81 -14.48
CA ILE A 104 -3.85 6.10 -15.16
C ILE A 104 -3.21 7.10 -14.22
N GLU A 105 -2.05 7.64 -14.56
CA GLU A 105 -1.42 8.72 -13.79
C GLU A 105 -2.13 10.05 -14.02
N ASN A 106 -2.35 10.81 -12.94
CA ASN A 106 -2.92 12.16 -13.05
C ASN A 106 -1.81 13.19 -13.28
N PRO A 107 -1.72 13.82 -14.47
CA PRO A 107 -0.65 14.76 -14.77
C PRO A 107 -0.67 16.02 -13.89
N LYS A 108 -1.84 16.42 -13.37
CA LYS A 108 -1.94 17.58 -12.46
C LYS A 108 -1.22 17.31 -11.14
N ILE A 109 -1.39 16.11 -10.58
CA ILE A 109 -0.70 15.72 -9.35
C ILE A 109 0.82 15.71 -9.59
N GLY A 110 1.29 15.23 -10.74
CA GLY A 110 2.71 15.27 -11.10
C GLY A 110 3.29 16.69 -11.15
N LEU A 111 2.56 17.64 -11.75
CA LEU A 111 2.94 19.05 -11.76
C LEU A 111 3.02 19.64 -10.35
N HIS A 112 2.06 19.31 -9.49
CA HIS A 112 2.04 19.76 -8.11
C HIS A 112 3.16 19.15 -7.26
N MET A 113 3.38 17.84 -7.38
CA MET A 113 4.45 17.14 -6.67
C MET A 113 5.83 17.73 -7.01
N SER A 114 6.03 18.09 -8.28
CA SER A 114 7.26 18.75 -8.74
C SER A 114 7.48 20.12 -8.10
N LYS A 115 6.41 20.83 -7.74
CA LYS A 115 6.48 22.14 -7.07
C LYS A 115 6.62 22.01 -5.55
N TRP A 116 5.92 21.04 -4.95
CA TRP A 116 5.88 20.84 -3.52
C TRP A 116 7.17 20.22 -2.95
N ILE A 117 7.77 19.33 -3.72
CA ILE A 117 9.00 18.61 -3.34
C ILE A 117 10.10 19.03 -4.32
N ASP A 118 10.19 18.35 -5.45
CA ASP A 118 11.03 18.70 -6.59
C ASP A 118 10.69 17.80 -7.80
N SER A 119 11.22 18.15 -8.96
CA SER A 119 11.00 17.42 -10.21
C SER A 119 11.61 16.02 -10.25
N ASP A 120 12.73 15.79 -9.56
CA ASP A 120 13.41 14.50 -9.58
C ASP A 120 12.64 13.47 -8.75
N PHE A 121 12.18 13.86 -7.56
CA PHE A 121 11.26 13.09 -6.72
C PHE A 121 10.02 12.65 -7.49
N HIS A 122 9.34 13.60 -8.16
CA HIS A 122 8.18 13.28 -8.99
C HIS A 122 8.53 12.28 -10.10
N LYS A 123 9.63 12.49 -10.82
CA LYS A 123 10.07 11.57 -11.88
C LYS A 123 10.33 10.16 -11.34
N GLN A 124 10.94 10.04 -10.16
CA GLN A 124 11.17 8.76 -9.51
C GLN A 124 9.86 8.09 -9.05
N MET A 125 8.91 8.87 -8.52
CA MET A 125 7.57 8.39 -8.16
C MET A 125 6.80 7.87 -9.38
N SER A 126 6.75 8.65 -10.47
CA SER A 126 6.08 8.27 -11.73
C SER A 126 6.72 7.00 -12.33
N LYS A 127 8.06 6.91 -12.36
CA LYS A 127 8.76 5.71 -12.81
C LYS A 127 8.43 4.47 -11.96
N THR A 128 8.34 4.64 -10.63
CA THR A 128 7.94 3.58 -9.71
C THR A 128 6.49 3.16 -9.97
N ARG A 129 5.58 4.13 -10.18
CA ARG A 129 4.17 3.88 -10.53
C ARG A 129 4.05 3.05 -11.81
N HIS A 130 4.68 3.49 -12.90
CA HIS A 130 4.63 2.82 -14.20
C HIS A 130 5.25 1.42 -14.20
N SER A 131 6.13 1.12 -13.26
CA SER A 131 6.64 -0.26 -13.11
C SER A 131 5.55 -1.24 -12.69
N TYR A 132 4.45 -0.75 -12.08
CA TYR A 132 3.27 -1.57 -11.76
C TYR A 132 2.32 -1.76 -12.95
N ASP A 133 2.53 -1.09 -14.10
CA ASP A 133 1.71 -1.31 -15.31
C ASP A 133 1.79 -2.76 -15.79
N TYR A 134 2.81 -3.51 -15.35
CA TYR A 134 2.91 -4.96 -15.48
C TYR A 134 1.65 -5.71 -14.97
N PHE A 135 0.91 -5.15 -14.00
CA PHE A 135 -0.27 -5.77 -13.39
C PHE A 135 -1.59 -5.23 -13.94
N ILE A 136 -1.59 -4.45 -15.02
CA ILE A 136 -2.79 -3.81 -15.56
C ILE A 136 -3.87 -4.83 -15.97
N GLU A 137 -3.46 -5.97 -16.54
CA GLU A 137 -4.36 -7.06 -16.94
C GLU A 137 -4.89 -7.86 -15.75
N TYR A 138 -4.12 -7.87 -14.64
CA TYR A 138 -4.45 -8.61 -13.42
C TYR A 138 -4.36 -7.73 -12.16
N PRO A 139 -5.22 -6.71 -11.99
CA PRO A 139 -5.14 -5.77 -10.87
C PRO A 139 -5.31 -6.43 -9.50
N ILE A 140 -5.96 -7.59 -9.45
CA ILE A 140 -6.12 -8.41 -8.25
C ILE A 140 -4.79 -8.81 -7.62
N VAL A 141 -3.70 -8.88 -8.39
CA VAL A 141 -2.35 -9.10 -7.85
C VAL A 141 -1.98 -8.01 -6.84
N LEU A 142 -2.27 -6.74 -7.14
CA LEU A 142 -2.00 -5.64 -6.21
C LEU A 142 -2.96 -5.64 -5.02
N LYS A 143 -4.24 -5.99 -5.23
CA LYS A 143 -5.21 -6.13 -4.14
C LYS A 143 -4.80 -7.23 -3.15
N LEU A 144 -4.30 -8.36 -3.65
CA LEU A 144 -3.74 -9.44 -2.84
C LEU A 144 -2.47 -9.01 -2.13
N ALA A 145 -1.55 -8.31 -2.82
CA ALA A 145 -0.29 -7.83 -2.24
C ALA A 145 -0.50 -6.82 -1.11
N LEU A 146 -1.54 -5.98 -1.15
CA LEU A 146 -1.84 -5.01 -0.10
C LEU A 146 -2.02 -5.64 1.30
N ILE A 147 -2.48 -6.89 1.38
CA ILE A 147 -2.81 -7.56 2.64
C ILE A 147 -1.55 -8.02 3.40
N PRO A 148 -0.68 -8.89 2.86
CA PRO A 148 0.51 -9.33 3.58
C PRO A 148 1.45 -8.17 3.86
N LEU A 149 1.43 -7.11 3.03
CA LEU A 149 2.16 -5.88 3.29
C LEU A 149 1.62 -5.11 4.50
N MET A 150 0.29 -4.96 4.64
CA MET A 150 -0.27 -4.35 5.85
C MET A 150 0.05 -5.15 7.12
N LEU A 151 0.20 -6.47 7.00
CA LEU A 151 0.59 -7.37 8.09
C LEU A 151 2.12 -7.42 8.32
N THR A 152 2.92 -6.70 7.53
CA THR A 152 4.37 -6.63 7.73
C THR A 152 4.72 -5.71 8.89
N ILE A 153 5.58 -6.20 9.77
CA ILE A 153 6.18 -5.38 10.82
C ILE A 153 7.33 -4.58 10.19
N ASN A 154 7.30 -3.25 10.29
CA ASN A 154 8.36 -2.34 9.85
C ASN A 154 8.49 -2.09 8.32
N LEU A 155 7.39 -1.97 7.56
CA LEU A 155 7.53 -1.38 6.21
C LEU A 155 8.03 0.07 6.29
N SER A 156 7.55 0.84 7.26
CA SER A 156 8.21 2.09 7.62
C SER A 156 9.33 1.81 8.61
N ARG A 157 10.51 2.39 8.39
CA ARG A 157 11.50 2.50 9.46
C ARG A 157 10.89 3.43 10.50
N LEU A 158 10.42 2.87 11.62
CA LEU A 158 10.23 3.66 12.82
C LEU A 158 11.59 4.30 13.17
N PRO A 159 11.63 5.59 13.54
CA PRO A 159 12.82 6.15 14.18
C PRO A 159 13.25 5.23 15.33
N PHE A 160 14.56 5.08 15.57
CA PHE A 160 15.11 4.21 16.62
C PHE A 160 14.43 4.45 18.00
N ASP A 161 13.95 5.65 18.23
CA ASP A 161 13.30 6.11 19.45
C ASP A 161 11.90 5.47 19.68
N GLN A 162 11.33 4.79 18.68
CA GLN A 162 10.04 4.08 18.71
C GLN A 162 10.18 2.55 18.64
N LEU A 163 11.40 2.02 18.86
CA LEU A 163 11.71 0.57 18.89
C LEU A 163 10.95 -0.22 19.97
N SER A 164 10.24 0.46 20.88
CA SER A 164 9.44 -0.17 21.94
C SER A 164 8.02 -0.58 21.52
N LEU A 165 7.61 -0.34 20.28
CA LEU A 165 6.30 -0.73 19.78
C LEU A 165 6.27 -2.23 19.50
N GLU A 166 5.83 -2.99 20.51
CA GLU A 166 5.68 -4.44 20.43
C GLU A 166 4.25 -4.81 20.05
N LEU A 167 4.11 -5.67 19.04
CA LEU A 167 2.83 -6.30 18.72
C LEU A 167 2.51 -7.37 19.76
N ASN A 168 1.26 -7.39 20.22
CA ASN A 168 0.78 -8.36 21.20
C ASN A 168 0.68 -9.76 20.58
N ASP A 169 0.11 -9.88 19.38
CA ASP A 169 -0.20 -11.17 18.74
C ASP A 169 0.67 -11.45 17.50
N LYS A 170 2.00 -11.32 17.62
CA LYS A 170 2.97 -11.53 16.52
C LYS A 170 2.77 -12.83 15.75
N ASN A 171 2.52 -13.94 16.46
CA ASN A 171 2.36 -15.26 15.83
C ASN A 171 1.14 -15.31 14.91
N LEU A 172 0.02 -14.73 15.35
CA LEU A 172 -1.22 -14.68 14.56
C LEU A 172 -1.03 -13.82 13.30
N ILE A 173 -0.32 -12.68 13.45
CA ILE A 173 0.01 -11.80 12.32
C ILE A 173 0.88 -12.53 11.29
N ILE A 174 1.93 -13.24 11.72
CA ILE A 174 2.81 -14.02 10.83
C ILE A 174 2.04 -15.15 10.13
N GLN A 175 1.14 -15.83 10.83
CA GLN A 175 0.28 -16.86 10.25
C GLN A 175 -0.59 -16.30 9.12
N TYR A 176 -1.28 -15.19 9.37
CA TYR A 176 -2.10 -14.55 8.33
C TYR A 176 -1.26 -13.98 7.19
N GLN A 177 -0.11 -13.39 7.49
CA GLN A 177 0.81 -12.92 6.45
C GLN A 177 1.24 -14.07 5.54
N SER A 178 1.62 -15.21 6.11
CA SER A 178 2.03 -16.41 5.37
C SER A 178 0.90 -16.98 4.51
N LEU A 179 -0.33 -17.00 5.04
CA LEU A 179 -1.53 -17.39 4.31
C LEU A 179 -1.69 -16.54 3.04
N TYR A 180 -1.67 -15.22 3.16
CA TYR A 180 -1.90 -14.33 2.02
C TYR A 180 -0.71 -14.27 1.04
N ILE A 181 0.53 -14.46 1.51
CA ILE A 181 1.70 -14.65 0.63
C ILE A 181 1.54 -15.93 -0.20
N THR A 182 1.09 -17.02 0.43
CA THR A 182 0.86 -18.29 -0.27
C THR A 182 -0.27 -18.15 -1.30
N LEU A 183 -1.36 -17.48 -0.93
CA LEU A 183 -2.47 -17.19 -1.84
C LEU A 183 -2.03 -16.36 -3.05
N LEU A 184 -1.20 -15.33 -2.83
CA LEU A 184 -0.62 -14.52 -3.91
C LEU A 184 0.21 -15.37 -4.85
N TRP A 185 1.10 -16.22 -4.33
CA TRP A 185 1.92 -17.13 -5.14
C TRP A 185 1.09 -18.11 -5.97
N LYS A 186 0.09 -18.77 -5.34
CA LYS A 186 -0.84 -19.64 -6.06
C LYS A 186 -1.54 -18.90 -7.19
N TYR A 187 -2.04 -17.70 -6.91
CA TYR A 187 -2.71 -16.89 -7.91
C TYR A 187 -1.78 -16.52 -9.08
N LEU A 188 -0.55 -16.08 -8.79
CA LEU A 188 0.45 -15.77 -9.81
C LEU A 188 0.78 -16.98 -10.69
N ASN A 189 0.92 -18.18 -10.11
CA ASN A 189 1.18 -19.42 -10.87
C ASN A 189 0.00 -19.85 -11.75
N VAL A 190 -1.21 -19.35 -11.50
CA VAL A 190 -2.38 -19.61 -12.35
C VAL A 190 -2.41 -18.67 -13.56
N ILE A 191 -1.99 -17.41 -13.39
CA ILE A 191 -2.06 -16.39 -14.46
C ILE A 191 -0.76 -16.21 -15.24
N TYR A 192 0.36 -16.66 -14.70
CA TYR A 192 1.69 -16.56 -15.30
C TYR A 192 2.39 -17.92 -15.29
N ASP A 193 3.34 -18.09 -16.22
CA ASP A 193 4.33 -19.15 -16.07
C ASP A 193 5.26 -18.88 -14.88
N GLU A 194 6.04 -19.88 -14.47
CA GLU A 194 6.92 -19.78 -13.30
C GLU A 194 7.89 -18.58 -13.40
N LYS A 195 8.43 -18.32 -14.59
CA LYS A 195 9.40 -17.25 -14.81
C LYS A 195 8.75 -15.87 -14.66
N ASP A 196 7.57 -15.70 -15.23
CA ASP A 196 6.81 -14.45 -15.17
C ASP A 196 6.16 -14.25 -13.78
N ALA A 197 5.83 -15.32 -13.06
CA ALA A 197 5.42 -15.26 -11.66
C ALA A 197 6.57 -14.79 -10.74
N ILE A 198 7.78 -15.31 -10.93
CA ILE A 198 8.97 -14.83 -10.21
C ILE A 198 9.23 -13.36 -10.54
N LYS A 199 9.15 -12.97 -11.81
CA LYS A 199 9.30 -11.58 -12.25
C LYS A 199 8.24 -10.67 -11.64
N ALA A 200 6.99 -11.10 -11.57
CA ALA A 200 5.90 -10.39 -10.91
C ALA A 200 6.26 -10.09 -9.44
N VAL A 201 6.69 -11.10 -8.68
CA VAL A 201 7.08 -10.93 -7.27
C VAL A 201 8.29 -10.01 -7.14
N GLN A 202 9.29 -10.12 -8.02
CA GLN A 202 10.44 -9.21 -8.04
C GLN A 202 9.99 -7.76 -8.28
N ILE A 203 9.08 -7.51 -9.22
CA ILE A 203 8.54 -6.17 -9.46
C ILE A 203 7.85 -5.65 -8.19
N LEU A 204 6.96 -6.45 -7.56
CA LEU A 204 6.29 -6.07 -6.32
C LEU A 204 7.28 -5.65 -5.22
N ILE A 205 8.30 -6.48 -4.97
CA ILE A 205 9.30 -6.23 -3.91
C ILE A 205 10.17 -5.01 -4.24
N PHE A 206 10.77 -4.98 -5.43
CA PHE A 206 11.70 -3.89 -5.78
C PHE A 206 11.00 -2.53 -5.85
N GLN A 207 9.77 -2.47 -6.37
CA GLN A 207 9.03 -1.22 -6.42
C GLN A 207 8.55 -0.79 -5.03
N LEU A 208 8.16 -1.72 -4.16
CA LEU A 208 7.83 -1.41 -2.78
C LEU A 208 9.03 -0.81 -2.03
N LEU A 209 10.21 -1.42 -2.18
CA LEU A 209 11.45 -0.90 -1.57
C LEU A 209 11.80 0.49 -2.09
N ARG A 210 11.65 0.73 -3.41
CA ARG A 210 11.85 2.06 -4.01
C ARG A 210 10.85 3.08 -3.46
N TYR A 211 9.57 2.70 -3.36
CA TYR A 211 8.54 3.56 -2.81
C TYR A 211 8.80 3.89 -1.34
N GLN A 212 9.28 2.94 -0.54
CA GLN A 212 9.68 3.20 0.85
C GLN A 212 10.77 4.27 0.96
N LEU A 213 11.76 4.26 0.06
CA LEU A 213 12.81 5.28 0.04
C LEU A 213 12.24 6.66 -0.30
N LEU A 214 11.34 6.75 -1.29
CA LEU A 214 10.68 7.99 -1.67
C LEU A 214 9.77 8.50 -0.55
N MET A 215 9.02 7.62 0.11
CA MET A 215 8.19 8.01 1.26
C MET A 215 9.02 8.53 2.43
N TYR A 216 10.17 7.93 2.69
CA TYR A 216 11.09 8.41 3.71
C TYR A 216 11.62 9.83 3.38
N GLU A 217 11.95 10.09 2.12
CA GLU A 217 12.33 11.43 1.67
C GLU A 217 11.19 12.44 1.85
N MET A 218 9.97 12.08 1.43
CA MET A 218 8.79 12.93 1.61
C MET A 218 8.51 13.20 3.10
N GLU A 219 8.59 12.20 3.97
CA GLU A 219 8.44 12.37 5.42
C GLU A 219 9.46 13.36 6.00
N ASN A 220 10.71 13.32 5.53
CA ASN A 220 11.75 14.27 5.97
C ASN A 220 11.45 15.70 5.52
N ILE A 221 10.87 15.88 4.33
CA ILE A 221 10.45 17.19 3.82
C ILE A 221 9.28 17.73 4.63
N ILE A 222 8.26 16.91 4.87
CA ILE A 222 7.09 17.25 5.69
C ILE A 222 7.56 17.75 7.06
N LYS A 223 8.44 16.99 7.74
CA LYS A 223 8.96 17.36 9.07
C LYS A 223 9.74 18.69 9.08
N LYS A 224 10.39 19.07 7.97
CA LYS A 224 11.17 20.32 7.88
C LYS A 224 10.34 21.53 7.50
N GLN A 225 9.29 21.35 6.70
CA GLN A 225 8.62 22.45 6.00
C GLN A 225 7.19 22.73 6.48
N THR A 226 6.59 21.83 7.26
CA THR A 226 5.17 21.94 7.62
C THR A 226 4.96 22.12 9.12
N ASN A 227 3.99 22.95 9.48
CA ASN A 227 3.56 23.10 10.87
C ASN A 227 2.59 21.97 11.21
N SER A 228 2.92 21.15 12.22
CA SER A 228 2.12 19.98 12.60
C SER A 228 0.66 20.31 12.97
N ASN A 229 0.37 21.57 13.30
CA ASN A 229 -0.99 22.05 13.61
C ASN A 229 -1.88 22.23 12.39
N GLN A 230 -1.35 22.21 11.17
CA GLN A 230 -2.13 22.33 9.93
C GLN A 230 -2.67 20.98 9.42
N PHE A 231 -2.26 19.87 10.03
CA PHE A 231 -2.71 18.53 9.63
C PHE A 231 -3.97 18.10 10.37
N ASN A 232 -4.86 17.45 9.63
CA ASN A 232 -6.01 16.76 10.19
C ASN A 232 -5.57 15.64 11.16
N PRO A 233 -6.37 15.30 12.20
CA PRO A 233 -5.95 14.35 13.23
C PRO A 233 -5.49 12.98 12.71
N LEU A 234 -6.17 12.43 11.70
CA LEU A 234 -5.77 11.14 11.12
C LEU A 234 -4.45 11.28 10.33
N THR A 235 -4.32 12.30 9.49
CA THR A 235 -3.09 12.58 8.73
C THR A 235 -1.90 12.77 9.68
N LYS A 236 -2.09 13.56 10.75
CA LYS A 236 -1.10 13.77 11.81
C LYS A 236 -0.66 12.45 12.47
N SER A 237 -1.64 11.58 12.78
CA SER A 237 -1.40 10.27 13.40
C SER A 237 -0.62 9.31 12.48
N VAL A 238 -0.99 9.19 11.21
CA VAL A 238 -0.33 8.26 10.27
C VAL A 238 1.02 8.76 9.77
N LEU A 239 1.21 10.09 9.69
CA LEU A 239 2.51 10.70 9.38
C LEU A 239 3.42 10.80 10.62
N ARG A 240 2.92 10.44 11.80
CA ARG A 240 3.66 10.46 13.08
C ARG A 240 4.21 11.85 13.41
N LEU A 241 3.41 12.88 13.14
CA LEU A 241 3.75 14.29 13.39
C LEU A 241 3.20 14.68 14.77
N ASN A 242 3.94 14.45 15.85
CA ASN A 242 3.56 14.90 17.20
C ASN A 242 4.57 15.90 17.73
#